data_AF-A0A821WH82-F1
#
_entry.id   AF-A0A821WH82-F1
#
_cell.length_a   1.000
_cell.length_b   1.000
_cell.length_c   1.000
_cell.angle_alpha   90.00
_cell.angle_beta   90.00
_cell.angle_gamma   90.00
#
_symmetry.space_group_name_H-M   'P 1'
#
loop_
_entity.id
_entity.type
_entity.pdbx_description
1 polymer ?
#
loop_
_entity_poly.entity_id
_entity_poly.type
_entity_poly.pdbx_seq_one_letter_code
_entity_poly.pdbx_strand_id
1 'polypeptide(L)'
;MKDIPSNMKVRVLLAQALFGNPDILLLDEPTNGLDIETIGWLENFLADYENIVLVVSHDRHFLDAVCTHVSDVDRSKIKTFTGNYTFWYESSQLMARQINDKNKKNEDKRAALLDFIARFSANASKSKQATSRKKALEKLTIEEIEPSNRKYPGIIFQPLREVGNQILNVENLSKTVDGRKQFDKVTFSVNKGEKIAFISRDPSAVTSFFEIINDNQTADTGKFEWGTTITKAYLPVENNDFFTEGLGLMDWLRQYVPPTVTDADEPFIRGFLGKMLFTGDDIAKKTNVLSGGEKVRSLNTKVSPLQQPALQLNLNGVTCRLFKAEIQ
;
A
#
# COMPACT_ATOMS: atom_id res chain seq x y z
N MET A 1 23.38 4.10 -20.62
CA MET A 1 22.53 3.81 -19.45
C MET A 1 23.24 3.88 -18.09
N LYS A 2 24.59 3.80 -17.99
CA LYS A 2 25.30 3.83 -16.69
C LYS A 2 25.22 5.20 -16.00
N ASP A 3 25.27 6.31 -16.74
CA ASP A 3 25.36 7.66 -16.18
C ASP A 3 24.02 8.42 -16.13
N ILE A 4 22.90 7.74 -16.39
CA ILE A 4 21.57 8.35 -16.40
C ILE A 4 20.94 8.15 -15.01
N PRO A 5 20.37 9.18 -14.36
CA PRO A 5 19.61 9.03 -13.11
C PRO A 5 18.43 8.04 -13.27
N SER A 6 18.10 7.28 -12.22
CA SER A 6 17.11 6.19 -12.31
C SER A 6 15.72 6.62 -12.84
N ASN A 7 15.24 7.79 -12.44
CA ASN A 7 13.99 8.39 -12.95
C ASN A 7 14.03 8.68 -14.46
N MET A 8 15.19 9.11 -14.97
CA MET A 8 15.40 9.40 -16.38
C MET A 8 15.60 8.12 -17.19
N LYS A 9 16.13 7.04 -16.59
CA LYS A 9 16.22 5.73 -17.24
C LYS A 9 14.83 5.21 -17.63
N VAL A 10 13.86 5.30 -16.73
CA VAL A 10 12.47 4.86 -17.00
C VAL A 10 11.90 5.64 -18.20
N ARG A 11 12.08 6.97 -18.24
CA ARG A 11 11.61 7.79 -19.37
C ARG A 11 12.27 7.42 -20.70
N VAL A 12 13.59 7.17 -20.69
CA VAL A 12 14.32 6.77 -21.89
C VAL A 12 13.87 5.40 -22.39
N LEU A 13 13.67 4.44 -21.48
CA LEU A 13 13.17 3.10 -21.82
C LEU A 13 11.74 3.15 -22.35
N LEU A 14 10.88 3.97 -21.72
CA LEU A 14 9.52 4.19 -22.19
C LEU A 14 9.52 4.83 -23.59
N ALA A 15 10.29 5.89 -23.80
CA ALA A 15 10.44 6.51 -25.11
C ALA A 15 10.95 5.51 -26.17
N GLN A 16 11.90 4.66 -25.82
CA GLN A 16 12.40 3.62 -26.71
C GLN A 16 11.33 2.57 -27.06
N ALA A 17 10.53 2.14 -26.10
CA ALA A 17 9.44 1.19 -26.32
C ALA A 17 8.34 1.77 -27.21
N LEU A 18 8.02 3.06 -27.04
CA LEU A 18 6.99 3.76 -27.80
C LEU A 18 7.45 4.12 -29.23
N PHE A 19 8.75 4.40 -29.42
CA PHE A 19 9.29 4.83 -30.72
C PHE A 19 9.09 3.79 -31.84
N GLY A 20 9.05 2.51 -31.49
CA GLY A 20 8.84 1.43 -32.45
C GLY A 20 7.41 1.28 -32.97
N ASN A 21 6.45 2.05 -32.44
CA ASN A 21 5.00 1.89 -32.66
C ASN A 21 4.55 0.42 -32.70
N PRO A 22 4.82 -0.37 -31.65
CA PRO A 22 4.54 -1.80 -31.67
C PRO A 22 3.03 -2.10 -31.71
N ASP A 23 2.65 -3.19 -32.39
CA ASP A 23 1.26 -3.69 -32.40
C ASP A 23 0.78 -4.11 -31.00
N ILE A 24 1.71 -4.52 -30.14
CA ILE A 24 1.46 -4.91 -28.75
C ILE A 24 2.51 -4.27 -27.86
N LEU A 25 2.06 -3.43 -26.94
CA LEU A 25 2.90 -2.77 -25.95
C LEU A 25 2.69 -3.43 -24.58
N LEU A 26 3.79 -3.89 -23.96
CA LEU A 26 3.78 -4.48 -22.62
C LEU A 26 4.49 -3.54 -21.65
N LEU A 27 3.78 -3.07 -20.63
CA LEU A 27 4.30 -2.11 -19.65
C LEU A 27 4.14 -2.67 -18.24
N ASP A 28 5.25 -2.78 -17.51
CA ASP A 28 5.27 -3.24 -16.12
C ASP A 28 5.61 -2.06 -15.19
N GLU A 29 4.64 -1.66 -14.37
CA GLU A 29 4.69 -0.51 -13.46
C GLU A 29 5.25 0.78 -14.11
N PRO A 30 4.69 1.25 -15.26
CA PRO A 30 5.27 2.35 -16.02
C PRO A 30 5.21 3.70 -15.32
N THR A 31 4.34 3.86 -14.32
CA THR A 31 4.20 5.10 -13.53
C THR A 31 5.28 5.25 -12.46
N ASN A 32 6.03 4.19 -12.17
CA ASN A 32 7.00 4.21 -11.09
C ASN A 32 8.18 5.15 -11.38
N GLY A 33 8.44 6.09 -10.48
CA GLY A 33 9.51 7.08 -10.62
C GLY A 33 9.24 8.18 -11.67
N LEU A 34 8.03 8.26 -12.20
CA LEU A 34 7.58 9.36 -13.04
C LEU A 34 6.99 10.50 -12.19
N ASP A 35 7.12 11.73 -12.67
CA ASP A 35 6.41 12.86 -12.07
C ASP A 35 4.96 12.91 -12.57
N ILE A 36 4.12 13.66 -11.87
CA ILE A 36 2.67 13.76 -12.15
C ILE A 36 2.40 14.27 -13.57
N GLU A 37 3.22 15.18 -14.09
CA GLU A 37 3.07 15.74 -15.44
C GLU A 37 3.37 14.67 -16.51
N THR A 38 4.42 13.88 -16.30
CA THR A 38 4.82 12.77 -17.18
C THR A 38 3.81 11.63 -17.13
N ILE A 39 3.24 11.34 -15.97
CA ILE A 39 2.14 10.37 -15.83
C ILE A 39 0.94 10.85 -16.64
N GLY A 40 0.52 12.11 -16.48
CA GLY A 40 -0.58 12.67 -17.27
C GLY A 40 -0.32 12.67 -18.78
N TRP A 41 0.92 12.93 -19.22
CA TRP A 41 1.29 12.77 -20.63
C TRP A 41 1.14 11.32 -21.10
N LEU A 42 1.63 10.35 -20.32
CA LEU A 42 1.54 8.93 -20.65
C LEU A 42 0.08 8.46 -20.71
N GLU A 43 -0.77 8.91 -19.80
CA GLU A 43 -2.21 8.62 -19.81
C GLU A 43 -2.86 9.05 -21.13
N ASN A 44 -2.62 10.31 -21.55
CA ASN A 44 -3.15 10.83 -22.80
C ASN A 44 -2.60 10.07 -24.02
N PHE A 45 -1.29 9.78 -24.02
CA PHE A 45 -0.66 9.03 -25.09
C PHE A 45 -1.26 7.62 -25.24
N LEU A 46 -1.48 6.91 -24.13
CA LEU A 46 -2.03 5.56 -24.15
C LEU A 46 -3.54 5.56 -24.45
N ALA A 47 -4.27 6.61 -24.11
CA ALA A 47 -5.68 6.76 -24.45
C ALA A 47 -5.90 6.83 -25.98
N ASP A 48 -4.97 7.48 -26.70
CA ASP A 48 -5.01 7.62 -28.17
C ASP A 48 -4.23 6.49 -28.90
N TYR A 49 -3.70 5.51 -28.17
CA TYR A 49 -2.92 4.43 -28.76
C TYR A 49 -3.83 3.44 -29.51
N GLU A 50 -3.66 3.34 -30.83
CA GLU A 50 -4.54 2.53 -31.70
C GLU A 50 -4.38 1.01 -31.51
N ASN A 51 -3.26 0.59 -30.94
CA ASN A 51 -2.82 -0.80 -30.82
C ASN A 51 -3.09 -1.37 -29.41
N ILE A 52 -2.74 -2.64 -29.19
CA ILE A 52 -3.00 -3.31 -27.91
C ILE A 52 -1.96 -2.89 -26.86
N VAL A 53 -2.43 -2.46 -25.69
CA VAL A 53 -1.57 -2.19 -24.53
C VAL A 53 -1.94 -3.13 -23.39
N LEU A 54 -0.96 -3.89 -22.90
CA LEU A 54 -1.06 -4.62 -21.65
C LEU A 54 -0.25 -3.89 -20.58
N VAL A 55 -0.93 -3.34 -19.58
CA VAL A 55 -0.28 -2.63 -18.49
C VAL A 55 -0.50 -3.34 -17.16
N VAL A 56 0.58 -3.47 -16.40
CA VAL A 56 0.56 -3.86 -14.98
C VAL A 56 0.86 -2.61 -14.18
N SER A 57 -0.05 -2.25 -13.27
CA SER A 57 0.13 -1.08 -12.41
C SER A 57 -0.61 -1.25 -11.10
N HIS A 58 -0.07 -0.67 -10.04
CA HIS A 58 -0.79 -0.46 -8.78
C HIS A 58 -1.50 0.90 -8.69
N ASP A 59 -1.30 1.78 -9.67
CA ASP A 59 -1.93 3.10 -9.73
C ASP A 59 -3.36 3.01 -10.27
N ARG A 60 -4.31 3.18 -9.35
CA ARG A 60 -5.74 3.12 -9.66
C ARG A 60 -6.18 4.25 -10.59
N HIS A 61 -5.61 5.45 -10.47
CA HIS A 61 -6.01 6.59 -11.29
C HIS A 61 -5.59 6.36 -12.74
N PHE A 62 -4.34 5.97 -12.92
CA PHE A 62 -3.79 5.62 -14.22
C PHE A 62 -4.57 4.49 -14.90
N LEU A 63 -4.84 3.39 -14.17
CA LEU A 63 -5.64 2.28 -14.70
C LEU A 63 -7.08 2.69 -15.04
N ASP A 64 -7.66 3.63 -14.29
CA ASP A 64 -9.03 4.10 -14.56
C ASP A 64 -9.11 4.95 -15.83
N ALA A 65 -8.05 5.72 -16.11
CA ALA A 65 -7.95 6.58 -17.29
C ALA A 65 -7.66 5.82 -18.58
N VAL A 66 -6.79 4.81 -18.53
CA VAL A 66 -6.24 4.14 -19.73
C VAL A 66 -6.94 2.80 -20.04
N CYS A 67 -7.39 2.05 -19.04
CA CYS A 67 -7.81 0.67 -19.27
C CYS A 67 -9.26 0.57 -19.76
N THR A 68 -9.45 -0.17 -20.87
CA THR A 68 -10.77 -0.57 -21.37
C THR A 68 -11.22 -1.92 -20.81
N HIS A 69 -10.28 -2.74 -20.37
CA HIS A 69 -10.50 -4.06 -19.79
C HIS A 69 -9.58 -4.27 -18.59
N VAL A 70 -10.08 -4.93 -17.56
CA VAL A 70 -9.30 -5.31 -16.37
C VAL A 70 -9.15 -6.82 -16.33
N SER A 71 -7.92 -7.29 -16.44
CA SER A 71 -7.59 -8.70 -16.25
C SER A 71 -7.26 -8.94 -14.78
N ASP A 72 -8.24 -9.47 -14.06
CA ASP A 72 -8.12 -9.78 -12.65
C ASP A 72 -7.44 -11.14 -12.44
N VAL A 73 -6.33 -11.13 -11.72
CA VAL A 73 -5.60 -12.33 -11.33
C VAL A 73 -5.91 -12.64 -9.87
N ASP A 74 -6.78 -13.62 -9.64
CA ASP A 74 -7.06 -14.15 -8.29
C ASP A 74 -7.19 -15.68 -8.35
N ARG A 75 -6.77 -16.36 -7.27
CA ARG A 75 -6.85 -17.83 -7.14
C ARG A 75 -6.19 -18.60 -8.30
N SER A 76 -5.06 -18.07 -8.77
CA SER A 76 -4.32 -18.59 -9.94
C SER A 76 -5.17 -18.70 -11.21
N LYS A 77 -6.24 -17.89 -11.32
CA LYS A 77 -7.11 -17.78 -12.48
C LYS A 77 -7.13 -16.32 -12.93
N ILE A 78 -7.24 -16.14 -14.24
CA ILE A 78 -7.40 -14.82 -14.84
C ILE A 78 -8.85 -14.67 -15.27
N LYS A 79 -9.50 -13.60 -14.81
CA LYS A 79 -10.85 -13.21 -15.22
C LYS A 79 -10.79 -11.82 -15.82
N THR A 80 -11.20 -11.68 -17.06
CA THR A 80 -11.24 -10.39 -17.74
C THR A 80 -12.62 -9.77 -17.56
N PHE A 81 -12.63 -8.49 -17.19
CA PHE A 81 -13.82 -7.67 -17.04
C PHE A 81 -13.74 -6.51 -18.03
N THR A 82 -14.87 -6.19 -18.65
CA THR A 82 -15.00 -5.00 -19.51
C THR A 82 -15.24 -3.77 -18.66
N GLY A 83 -14.54 -2.67 -18.97
CA GLY A 83 -14.60 -1.42 -18.22
C GLY A 83 -13.28 -1.09 -17.52
N ASN A 84 -13.27 0.06 -16.87
CA ASN A 84 -12.11 0.59 -16.16
C ASN A 84 -11.95 -0.04 -14.76
N TYR A 85 -10.90 0.38 -14.04
CA TYR A 85 -10.59 -0.13 -12.71
C TYR A 85 -11.74 0.05 -11.72
N THR A 86 -12.38 1.23 -11.70
CA THR A 86 -13.46 1.53 -10.76
C THR A 86 -14.66 0.63 -11.00
N PHE A 87 -15.07 0.45 -12.26
CA PHE A 87 -16.18 -0.44 -12.61
C PHE A 87 -15.91 -1.89 -12.23
N TRP A 88 -14.69 -2.39 -12.50
CA TRP A 88 -14.29 -3.73 -12.05
C TRP A 88 -14.34 -3.85 -10.53
N TYR A 89 -13.82 -2.86 -9.80
CA TYR A 89 -13.79 -2.91 -8.33
C TYR A 89 -15.19 -2.95 -7.74
N GLU A 90 -16.11 -2.10 -8.21
CA GLU A 90 -17.49 -2.07 -7.73
C GLU A 90 -18.25 -3.34 -8.09
N SER A 91 -18.14 -3.81 -9.34
CA SER A 91 -18.80 -5.04 -9.79
C SER A 91 -18.29 -6.27 -9.02
N SER A 92 -16.98 -6.38 -8.79
CA SER A 92 -16.38 -7.45 -7.99
C SER A 92 -16.90 -7.43 -6.54
N GLN A 93 -17.05 -6.25 -5.93
CA GLN A 93 -17.56 -6.13 -4.56
C GLN A 93 -19.04 -6.50 -4.47
N LEU A 94 -19.85 -6.11 -5.46
CA LEU A 94 -21.26 -6.50 -5.53
C LEU A 94 -21.43 -8.01 -5.71
N MET A 95 -20.65 -8.63 -6.60
CA MET A 95 -20.66 -10.10 -6.77
C MET A 95 -20.28 -10.80 -5.47
N ALA A 96 -19.23 -10.34 -4.77
CA ALA A 96 -18.82 -10.90 -3.50
C ALA A 96 -19.93 -10.83 -2.43
N ARG A 97 -20.63 -9.69 -2.33
CA ARG A 97 -21.77 -9.53 -1.42
C ARG A 97 -22.93 -10.46 -1.76
N GLN A 98 -23.29 -10.57 -3.05
CA GLN A 98 -24.39 -11.44 -3.48
C GLN A 98 -24.12 -12.92 -3.19
N ILE A 99 -22.87 -13.38 -3.42
CA ILE A 99 -22.47 -14.75 -3.10
C ILE A 99 -22.55 -14.99 -1.59
N ASN A 100 -22.05 -14.05 -0.79
CA ASN A 100 -22.11 -14.15 0.67
C ASN A 100 -23.55 -14.20 1.19
N ASP A 101 -24.44 -13.35 0.68
CA ASP A 101 -25.87 -13.34 1.04
C ASP A 101 -26.59 -14.63 0.61
N LYS A 102 -26.26 -15.17 -0.57
CA LYS A 102 -26.80 -16.45 -1.06
C LYS A 102 -26.34 -17.61 -0.17
N ASN A 103 -25.07 -17.61 0.24
CA ASN A 103 -24.51 -18.62 1.14
C ASN A 103 -25.13 -18.56 2.52
N LYS A 104 -25.24 -17.37 3.12
CA LYS A 104 -25.92 -17.18 4.40
C LYS A 104 -27.36 -17.70 4.37
N LYS A 105 -28.12 -17.38 3.31
CA LYS A 105 -29.49 -17.92 3.11
C LYS A 105 -29.52 -19.44 2.97
N ASN A 106 -28.52 -20.03 2.32
CA ASN A 106 -28.42 -21.48 2.17
C ASN A 106 -28.04 -22.17 3.48
N GLU A 107 -27.17 -21.57 4.29
CA GLU A 107 -26.83 -22.01 5.64
C GLU A 107 -28.04 -21.96 6.58
N ASP A 108 -28.79 -20.85 6.58
CA ASP A 108 -30.02 -20.71 7.39
C ASP A 108 -31.05 -21.79 7.00
N LYS A 109 -31.24 -22.04 5.69
CA LYS A 109 -32.10 -23.12 5.19
C LYS A 109 -31.61 -24.49 5.63
N ARG A 110 -30.30 -24.73 5.57
CA ARG A 110 -29.68 -25.99 5.99
C ARG A 110 -29.90 -26.23 7.48
N ALA A 111 -29.70 -25.21 8.32
CA ALA A 111 -29.94 -25.28 9.76
C ALA A 111 -31.41 -25.57 10.07
N ALA A 112 -32.35 -24.89 9.42
CA ALA A 112 -33.79 -25.13 9.61
C ALA A 112 -34.22 -26.53 9.18
N LEU A 113 -33.66 -27.07 8.09
CA LEU A 113 -33.92 -28.43 7.64
C LEU A 113 -33.38 -29.47 8.63
N LEU A 114 -32.18 -29.25 9.17
CA LEU A 114 -31.58 -30.12 10.18
C LEU A 114 -32.39 -30.14 11.48
N ASP A 115 -32.81 -28.98 11.98
CA ASP A 115 -33.66 -28.86 13.16
C ASP A 115 -35.03 -29.53 12.95
N PHE A 116 -35.63 -29.38 11.77
CA PHE A 116 -36.86 -30.09 11.42
C PHE A 116 -36.67 -31.62 11.39
N ILE A 117 -35.60 -32.12 10.77
CA ILE A 117 -35.29 -33.56 10.75
C ILE A 117 -35.08 -34.06 12.18
N ALA A 118 -34.33 -33.34 13.02
CA ALA A 118 -34.11 -33.71 14.41
C ALA A 118 -35.43 -33.82 15.20
N ARG A 119 -36.35 -32.84 15.04
CA ARG A 119 -37.64 -32.80 15.76
C ARG A 119 -38.66 -33.85 15.29
N PHE A 120 -38.65 -34.20 14.01
CA PHE A 120 -39.71 -35.03 13.40
C PHE A 120 -39.24 -36.42 12.94
N SER A 121 -37.96 -36.78 13.11
CA SER A 121 -37.42 -38.10 12.77
C SER A 121 -38.01 -39.25 13.60
N ALA A 122 -38.41 -38.98 14.86
CA ALA A 122 -38.97 -39.98 15.77
C ALA A 122 -40.50 -40.19 15.63
N ASN A 123 -41.21 -39.32 14.90
CA ASN A 123 -42.67 -39.39 14.77
C ASN A 123 -43.09 -40.14 13.49
N ALA A 124 -43.72 -41.30 13.65
CA ALA A 124 -44.11 -42.21 12.56
C ALA A 124 -45.01 -41.56 11.48
N SER A 125 -45.85 -40.59 11.85
CA SER A 125 -46.77 -39.90 10.92
C SER A 125 -46.09 -38.90 9.97
N LYS A 126 -44.91 -38.37 10.33
CA LYS A 126 -44.17 -37.37 9.53
C LYS A 126 -42.87 -37.90 8.91
N SER A 127 -42.60 -39.20 9.06
CA SER A 127 -41.39 -39.88 8.54
C SER A 127 -41.21 -39.73 7.01
N LYS A 128 -42.30 -39.75 6.22
CA LYS A 128 -42.24 -39.49 4.77
C LYS A 128 -41.79 -38.06 4.43
N GLN A 129 -42.20 -37.06 5.21
CA GLN A 129 -41.78 -35.67 5.02
C GLN A 129 -40.32 -35.47 5.42
N ALA A 130 -39.87 -36.09 6.53
CA ALA A 130 -38.47 -36.05 6.95
C ALA A 130 -37.54 -36.66 5.89
N THR A 131 -37.94 -37.77 5.26
CA THR A 131 -37.17 -38.42 4.18
C THR A 131 -37.04 -37.55 2.92
N SER A 132 -38.12 -36.85 2.53
CA SER A 132 -38.10 -35.91 1.41
C SER A 132 -37.19 -34.70 1.69
N ARG A 133 -37.26 -34.14 2.91
CA ARG A 133 -36.43 -33.00 3.33
C ARG A 133 -34.95 -33.38 3.47
N LYS A 134 -34.63 -34.63 3.84
CA LYS A 134 -33.26 -35.17 3.80
C LYS A 134 -32.68 -35.18 2.38
N LYS A 135 -33.46 -35.61 1.38
CA LYS A 135 -33.05 -35.53 -0.03
C LYS A 135 -32.90 -34.10 -0.53
N ALA A 136 -33.73 -33.17 -0.04
CA ALA A 136 -33.60 -31.75 -0.36
C ALA A 136 -32.32 -31.13 0.25
N LEU A 137 -31.95 -31.57 1.45
CA LEU A 137 -30.69 -31.19 2.10
C LEU A 137 -29.47 -31.72 1.32
N GLU A 138 -29.51 -32.97 0.84
CA GLU A 138 -28.43 -33.55 0.02
C GLU A 138 -28.23 -32.82 -1.32
N LYS A 139 -29.26 -32.15 -1.85
CA LYS A 139 -29.18 -31.34 -3.06
C LYS A 139 -28.76 -29.89 -2.83
N LEU A 140 -28.75 -29.41 -1.57
CA LEU A 140 -28.32 -28.06 -1.23
C LEU A 140 -26.79 -28.00 -1.28
N THR A 141 -26.27 -27.53 -2.41
CA THR A 141 -24.85 -27.21 -2.55
C THR A 141 -24.60 -25.81 -1.99
N ILE A 142 -23.78 -25.73 -0.95
CA ILE A 142 -23.16 -24.47 -0.55
C ILE A 142 -21.97 -24.29 -1.48
N GLU A 143 -21.97 -23.21 -2.26
CA GLU A 143 -20.79 -22.84 -3.04
C GLU A 143 -19.73 -22.38 -2.03
N GLU A 144 -18.67 -23.17 -1.83
CA GLU A 144 -17.56 -22.73 -0.98
C GLU A 144 -16.96 -21.46 -1.58
N ILE A 145 -17.08 -20.35 -0.85
CA ILE A 145 -16.33 -19.14 -1.19
C ILE A 145 -14.89 -19.47 -0.84
N GLU A 146 -14.08 -19.83 -1.83
CA GLU A 146 -12.63 -19.79 -1.61
C GLU A 146 -12.29 -18.36 -1.20
N PRO A 147 -11.54 -18.14 -0.10
CA PRO A 147 -11.08 -16.81 0.25
C PRO A 147 -10.24 -16.26 -0.90
N SER A 148 -10.35 -14.96 -1.17
CA SER A 148 -9.45 -14.32 -2.13
C SER A 148 -8.01 -14.47 -1.62
N ASN A 149 -7.07 -14.69 -2.55
CA ASN A 149 -5.65 -14.65 -2.19
C ASN A 149 -5.19 -13.21 -1.94
N ARG A 150 -6.01 -12.21 -2.28
CA ARG A 150 -5.71 -10.80 -2.01
C ARG A 150 -5.75 -10.52 -0.52
N LYS A 151 -4.57 -10.31 0.03
CA LYS A 151 -4.38 -9.77 1.37
C LYS A 151 -3.81 -8.36 1.24
N TYR A 152 -4.34 -7.44 2.00
CA TYR A 152 -3.82 -6.08 2.10
C TYR A 152 -3.09 -5.91 3.43
N PRO A 153 -1.97 -5.19 3.46
CA PRO A 153 -1.28 -4.92 4.71
C PRO A 153 -2.16 -4.10 5.65
N GLY A 154 -2.29 -4.54 6.89
CA GLY A 154 -3.02 -3.86 7.95
C GLY A 154 -2.16 -2.79 8.62
N ILE A 155 -1.94 -1.67 7.92
CA ILE A 155 -1.17 -0.55 8.46
C ILE A 155 -2.08 0.30 9.36
N ILE A 156 -1.84 0.25 10.67
CA ILE A 156 -2.63 0.99 11.66
C ILE A 156 -1.66 1.83 12.47
N PHE A 157 -1.87 3.15 12.46
CA PHE A 157 -1.10 4.10 13.25
C PHE A 157 -1.91 4.50 14.47
N GLN A 158 -1.37 4.24 15.66
CA GLN A 158 -1.94 4.70 16.92
C GLN A 158 -0.88 5.54 17.63
N PRO A 159 -1.09 6.85 17.81
CA PRO A 159 -0.13 7.69 18.52
C PRO A 159 -0.16 7.38 20.02
N LEU A 160 1.02 7.32 20.66
CA LEU A 160 1.15 7.08 22.11
C LEU A 160 0.52 8.18 22.96
N ARG A 161 0.55 9.41 22.45
CA ARG A 161 0.08 10.61 23.15
C ARG A 161 -0.51 11.60 22.17
N GLU A 162 -1.36 12.46 22.70
CA GLU A 162 -1.90 13.58 21.94
C GLU A 162 -0.81 14.62 21.67
N VAL A 163 -0.77 15.14 20.43
CA VAL A 163 0.15 16.21 20.04
C VAL A 163 -0.35 17.57 20.50
N GLY A 164 0.59 18.45 20.81
CA GLY A 164 0.32 19.88 20.99
C GLY A 164 -0.13 20.55 19.69
N ASN A 165 -0.52 21.82 19.77
CA ASN A 165 -1.03 22.57 18.62
C ASN A 165 0.03 22.85 17.54
N GLN A 166 1.27 23.12 17.94
CA GLN A 166 2.38 23.37 17.02
C GLN A 166 3.20 22.10 16.81
N ILE A 167 3.32 21.67 15.55
CA ILE A 167 4.03 20.44 15.17
C ILE A 167 5.44 20.75 14.68
N LEU A 168 5.56 21.59 13.66
CA LEU A 168 6.83 21.94 13.02
C LEU A 168 6.80 23.40 12.63
N ASN A 169 7.85 24.15 12.92
CA ASN A 169 8.09 25.48 12.38
C ASN A 169 9.37 25.47 11.56
N VAL A 170 9.34 26.01 10.36
CA VAL A 170 10.49 26.12 9.46
C VAL A 170 10.63 27.58 9.07
N GLU A 171 11.83 28.13 9.21
CA GLU A 171 12.12 29.54 8.94
C GLU A 171 13.37 29.69 8.05
N ASN A 172 13.16 30.26 6.86
CA ASN A 172 14.20 30.59 5.87
C ASN A 172 15.18 29.44 5.56
N LEU A 173 14.69 28.20 5.59
CA LEU A 173 15.51 27.02 5.37
C LEU A 173 15.97 26.96 3.90
N SER A 174 17.27 26.78 3.69
CA SER A 174 17.84 26.69 2.33
C SER A 174 18.88 25.59 2.24
N LYS A 175 18.96 24.95 1.06
CA LYS A 175 19.97 23.94 0.79
C LYS A 175 20.49 23.99 -0.63
N THR A 176 21.80 23.82 -0.77
CA THR A 176 22.54 23.69 -2.02
C THR A 176 23.32 22.38 -2.01
N VAL A 177 23.23 21.63 -3.10
CA VAL A 177 23.98 20.38 -3.30
C VAL A 177 24.66 20.46 -4.67
N ASP A 178 25.96 20.22 -4.72
CA ASP A 178 26.78 20.25 -5.94
C ASP A 178 26.61 21.54 -6.77
N GLY A 179 26.54 22.68 -6.09
CA GLY A 179 26.38 24.00 -6.72
C GLY A 179 24.97 24.29 -7.26
N ARG A 180 24.03 23.34 -7.13
CA ARG A 180 22.61 23.54 -7.47
C ARG A 180 21.80 23.77 -6.19
N LYS A 181 21.07 24.89 -6.16
CA LYS A 181 20.17 25.19 -5.04
C LYS A 181 18.96 24.26 -5.14
N GLN A 182 18.76 23.45 -4.10
CA GLN A 182 17.65 22.49 -4.00
C GLN A 182 16.36 23.19 -3.58
N PHE A 183 16.45 24.11 -2.62
CA PHE A 183 15.36 24.99 -2.20
C PHE A 183 15.92 26.25 -1.53
N ASP A 184 15.17 27.36 -1.59
CA ASP A 184 15.58 28.67 -1.07
C ASP A 184 14.54 29.27 -0.13
N LYS A 185 14.98 29.68 1.06
CA LYS A 185 14.19 30.44 2.06
C LYS A 185 12.80 29.87 2.35
N VAL A 186 12.69 28.54 2.42
CA VAL A 186 11.43 27.87 2.73
C VAL A 186 11.00 28.22 4.15
N THR A 187 9.78 28.75 4.28
CA THR A 187 9.19 29.18 5.56
C THR A 187 7.74 28.72 5.65
N PHE A 188 7.41 27.92 6.66
CA PHE A 188 6.05 27.49 6.94
C PHE A 188 5.94 26.92 8.36
N SER A 189 4.71 26.84 8.86
CA SER A 189 4.41 26.18 10.13
C SER A 189 3.34 25.12 9.91
N VAL A 190 3.44 24.03 10.66
CA VAL A 190 2.52 22.89 10.66
C VAL A 190 1.80 22.82 11.98
N ASN A 191 0.48 22.82 11.93
CA ASN A 191 -0.38 22.73 13.11
C ASN A 191 -1.05 21.35 13.23
N LYS A 192 -1.58 21.10 14.42
CA LYS A 192 -2.35 19.90 14.74
C LYS A 192 -3.54 19.72 13.80
N GLY A 193 -3.65 18.51 13.25
CA GLY A 193 -4.74 18.10 12.37
C GLY A 193 -4.53 18.46 10.89
N GLU A 194 -3.49 19.21 10.56
CA GLU A 194 -3.14 19.50 9.18
C GLU A 194 -2.53 18.27 8.49
N LYS A 195 -2.92 18.08 7.23
CA LYS A 195 -2.31 17.09 6.33
C LYS A 195 -1.57 17.86 5.24
N ILE A 196 -0.27 17.64 5.14
CA ILE A 196 0.61 18.39 4.24
C ILE A 196 1.21 17.45 3.22
N ALA A 197 1.15 17.84 1.95
CA ALA A 197 1.87 17.18 0.87
C ALA A 197 3.01 18.08 0.39
N PHE A 198 4.21 17.52 0.32
CA PHE A 198 5.38 18.17 -0.24
C PHE A 198 5.54 17.72 -1.68
N ILE A 199 5.54 18.69 -2.60
CA ILE A 199 5.63 18.42 -4.04
C ILE A 199 6.77 19.27 -4.60
N SER A 200 7.64 18.63 -5.37
CA SER A 200 8.72 19.29 -6.10
C SER A 200 8.85 18.68 -7.48
N ARG A 201 9.33 19.47 -8.45
CA ARG A 201 9.76 18.96 -9.75
C ARG A 201 11.06 18.14 -9.64
N ASP A 202 11.88 18.45 -8.65
CA ASP A 202 13.07 17.70 -8.31
C ASP A 202 12.84 16.92 -6.99
N PRO A 203 12.68 15.59 -7.06
CA PRO A 203 12.51 14.76 -5.86
C PRO A 203 13.67 14.87 -4.87
N SER A 204 14.90 15.17 -5.34
CA SER A 204 16.04 15.32 -4.42
C SER A 204 15.87 16.47 -3.46
N ALA A 205 15.17 17.54 -3.86
CA ALA A 205 14.91 18.68 -2.98
C ALA A 205 14.03 18.29 -1.80
N VAL A 206 13.01 17.46 -2.05
CA VAL A 206 12.12 16.92 -1.01
C VAL A 206 12.90 15.99 -0.10
N THR A 207 13.67 15.05 -0.66
CA THR A 207 14.54 14.17 0.13
C THR A 207 15.49 14.96 1.02
N SER A 208 16.26 15.91 0.47
CA SER A 208 17.16 16.77 1.24
C SER A 208 16.44 17.55 2.34
N PHE A 209 15.25 18.08 2.06
CA PHE A 209 14.43 18.75 3.08
C PHE A 209 14.10 17.81 4.25
N PHE A 210 13.66 16.58 3.95
CA PHE A 210 13.33 15.59 4.98
C PHE A 210 14.56 15.07 5.73
N GLU A 211 15.71 14.91 5.07
CA GLU A 211 16.97 14.59 5.76
C GLU A 211 17.38 15.70 6.73
N ILE A 212 17.17 16.97 6.37
CA ILE A 212 17.49 18.11 7.24
C ILE A 212 16.59 18.15 8.47
N ILE A 213 15.27 18.07 8.32
CA ILE A 213 14.35 18.14 9.48
C ILE A 213 14.39 16.90 10.39
N ASN A 214 15.01 15.82 9.91
CA ASN A 214 15.31 14.61 10.68
C ASN A 214 16.75 14.56 11.22
N ASP A 215 17.50 15.66 11.12
CA ASP A 215 18.84 15.80 11.69
C ASP A 215 19.91 14.89 11.03
N ASN A 216 19.62 14.32 9.86
CA ASN A 216 20.55 13.48 9.10
C ASN A 216 21.46 14.32 8.17
N GLN A 217 21.06 15.55 7.85
CA GLN A 217 21.82 16.48 7.01
C GLN A 217 21.73 17.91 7.56
N THR A 218 22.76 18.73 7.30
CA THR A 218 22.77 20.15 7.71
C THR A 218 22.17 21.06 6.63
N ALA A 219 21.37 22.04 7.05
CA ALA A 219 20.95 23.15 6.20
C ALA A 219 22.10 24.14 6.00
N ASP A 220 22.08 24.87 4.88
CA ASP A 220 23.08 25.93 4.65
C ASP A 220 22.69 27.21 5.41
N THR A 221 21.39 27.53 5.44
CA THR A 221 20.82 28.65 6.19
C THR A 221 19.42 28.29 6.71
N GLY A 222 18.94 29.10 7.66
CA GLY A 222 17.60 28.94 8.24
C GLY A 222 17.58 28.04 9.47
N LYS A 223 16.38 27.83 10.01
CA LYS A 223 16.15 27.07 11.24
C LYS A 223 14.86 26.26 11.11
N PHE A 224 14.76 25.19 11.86
CA PHE A 224 13.50 24.50 12.08
C PHE A 224 13.36 24.11 13.55
N GLU A 225 12.13 24.05 14.04
CA GLU A 225 11.81 23.72 15.41
C GLU A 225 10.62 22.75 15.44
N TRP A 226 10.83 21.60 16.10
CA TRP A 226 9.77 20.63 16.36
C TRP A 226 9.04 20.98 17.66
N GLY A 227 7.74 20.75 17.69
CA GLY A 227 6.96 20.82 18.93
C GLY A 227 7.48 19.84 19.97
N THR A 228 7.51 20.26 21.24
CA THR A 228 8.08 19.46 22.36
C THR A 228 7.41 18.10 22.58
N THR A 229 6.16 17.96 22.13
CA THR A 229 5.36 16.74 22.27
C THR A 229 5.44 15.83 21.04
N ILE A 230 6.20 16.20 20.00
CA ILE A 230 6.26 15.44 18.75
C ILE A 230 7.21 14.26 18.86
N THR A 231 6.75 13.11 18.39
CA THR A 231 7.57 11.92 18.11
C THR A 231 7.56 11.72 16.60
N LYS A 232 8.75 11.70 16.00
CA LYS A 232 8.94 11.64 14.54
C LYS A 232 9.14 10.19 14.10
N ALA A 233 8.60 9.84 12.94
CA ALA A 233 9.09 8.69 12.20
C ALA A 233 9.26 9.05 10.74
N TYR A 234 10.41 8.65 10.21
CA TYR A 234 10.84 8.98 8.87
C TYR A 234 11.04 7.71 8.05
N LEU A 235 10.45 7.70 6.85
CA LEU A 235 10.65 6.65 5.86
C LEU A 235 11.41 7.23 4.67
N PRO A 236 12.74 7.01 4.58
CA PRO A 236 13.52 7.49 3.46
C PRO A 236 13.20 6.70 2.19
N VAL A 237 13.38 7.37 1.04
CA VAL A 237 13.25 6.73 -0.29
C VAL A 237 14.32 5.66 -0.46
N GLU A 238 15.56 6.02 -0.15
CA GLU A 238 16.67 5.07 -0.10
C GLU A 238 16.74 4.44 1.28
N ASN A 239 16.64 3.12 1.32
CA ASN A 239 16.54 2.38 2.57
C ASN A 239 17.50 1.20 2.68
N ASN A 240 18.45 1.09 1.74
CA ASN A 240 19.37 -0.04 1.68
C ASN A 240 20.22 -0.17 2.93
N ASP A 241 20.59 0.96 3.53
CA ASP A 241 21.44 1.02 4.73
C ASP A 241 20.83 0.26 5.91
N PHE A 242 19.50 0.20 6.00
CA PHE A 242 18.81 -0.55 7.05
C PHE A 242 18.95 -2.07 6.91
N PHE A 243 19.31 -2.60 5.74
CA PHE A 243 19.28 -4.04 5.45
C PHE A 243 20.66 -4.66 5.19
N THR A 244 21.74 -3.97 5.56
CA THR A 244 23.13 -4.37 5.29
C THR A 244 23.62 -5.52 6.17
N GLU A 245 23.18 -5.60 7.42
CA GLU A 245 23.74 -6.51 8.44
C GLU A 245 23.28 -7.98 8.31
N GLY A 246 22.38 -8.31 7.39
CA GLY A 246 21.95 -9.70 7.15
C GLY A 246 21.29 -10.38 8.36
N LEU A 247 20.74 -9.60 9.28
CA LEU A 247 20.00 -10.06 10.45
C LEU A 247 18.72 -10.80 10.06
N GLY A 248 18.26 -11.70 10.92
CA GLY A 248 16.90 -12.24 10.79
C GLY A 248 15.88 -11.13 10.91
N LEU A 249 14.79 -11.20 10.14
CA LEU A 249 13.78 -10.13 10.10
C LEU A 249 13.19 -9.79 11.48
N MET A 250 13.04 -10.80 12.34
CA MET A 250 12.59 -10.62 13.72
C MET A 250 13.60 -9.83 14.57
N ASP A 251 14.87 -10.21 14.51
CA ASP A 251 15.96 -9.56 15.27
C ASP A 251 16.17 -8.14 14.79
N TRP A 252 16.11 -7.92 13.47
CA TRP A 252 16.16 -6.59 12.87
C TRP A 252 15.03 -5.71 13.39
N LEU A 253 13.79 -6.21 13.43
CA LEU A 253 12.65 -5.42 13.90
C LEU A 253 12.73 -5.13 15.41
N ARG A 254 13.28 -6.07 16.19
CA ARG A 254 13.49 -5.93 17.64
C ARG A 254 14.39 -4.74 17.99
N GLN A 255 15.35 -4.37 17.15
CA GLN A 255 16.21 -3.20 17.36
C GLN A 255 15.47 -1.86 17.37
N TYR A 256 14.29 -1.79 16.75
CA TYR A 256 13.50 -0.57 16.62
C TYR A 256 12.34 -0.49 17.62
N VAL A 257 12.18 -1.49 18.48
CA VAL A 257 11.21 -1.46 19.56
C VAL A 257 11.66 -0.40 20.57
N PRO A 258 10.81 0.59 20.91
CA PRO A 258 11.16 1.57 21.92
C PRO A 258 11.42 0.91 23.28
N PRO A 259 12.39 1.41 24.09
CA PRO A 259 12.65 0.89 25.42
C PRO A 259 11.45 0.94 26.38
N THR A 260 10.44 1.75 26.06
CA THR A 260 9.19 1.87 26.82
C THR A 260 8.26 0.67 26.67
N VAL A 261 8.46 -0.17 25.64
CA VAL A 261 7.68 -1.39 25.41
C VAL A 261 8.37 -2.56 26.11
N THR A 262 7.83 -2.97 27.25
CA THR A 262 8.39 -4.07 28.07
C THR A 262 8.02 -5.45 27.55
N ASP A 263 6.89 -5.57 26.86
CA ASP A 263 6.31 -6.85 26.41
C ASP A 263 6.55 -7.11 24.92
N ALA A 264 7.74 -6.77 24.42
CA ALA A 264 8.13 -7.06 23.04
C ALA A 264 8.64 -8.50 22.87
N ASP A 265 7.75 -9.45 23.14
CA ASP A 265 7.98 -10.87 22.93
C ASP A 265 7.88 -11.26 21.43
N GLU A 266 8.28 -12.48 21.09
CA GLU A 266 8.19 -12.96 19.71
C GLU A 266 6.75 -12.95 19.16
N PRO A 267 5.71 -13.36 19.90
CA PRO A 267 4.32 -13.22 19.46
C PRO A 267 3.93 -11.78 19.09
N PHE A 268 4.33 -10.79 19.89
CA PHE A 268 4.06 -9.37 19.65
C PHE A 268 4.66 -8.91 18.30
N ILE A 269 5.96 -9.16 18.09
CA ILE A 269 6.66 -8.75 16.86
C ILE A 269 6.13 -9.51 15.65
N ARG A 270 5.87 -10.82 15.79
CA ARG A 270 5.24 -11.67 14.76
C ARG A 270 3.86 -11.13 14.35
N GLY A 271 3.09 -10.59 15.30
CA GLY A 271 1.80 -9.96 15.02
C GLY A 271 1.91 -8.78 14.06
N PHE A 272 2.96 -7.94 14.18
CA PHE A 272 3.18 -6.81 13.27
C PHE A 272 3.69 -7.23 11.90
N LEU A 273 4.62 -8.18 11.86
CA LEU A 273 5.09 -8.77 10.60
C LEU A 273 3.93 -9.45 9.84
N GLY A 274 3.06 -10.16 10.55
CA GLY A 274 1.85 -10.76 9.98
C GLY A 274 0.89 -9.74 9.38
N LYS A 275 0.71 -8.57 10.02
CA LYS A 275 -0.07 -7.46 9.45
C LYS A 275 0.53 -6.92 8.15
N MET A 276 1.84 -7.06 7.92
CA MET A 276 2.53 -6.71 6.67
C MET A 276 2.70 -7.89 5.70
N LEU A 277 1.97 -8.98 5.94
CA LEU A 277 1.93 -10.17 5.08
C LEU A 277 3.25 -10.97 5.05
N PHE A 278 4.08 -10.87 6.09
CA PHE A 278 5.16 -11.82 6.32
C PHE A 278 4.57 -13.06 7.01
N THR A 279 4.72 -14.23 6.41
CA THR A 279 4.13 -15.48 6.94
C THR A 279 5.13 -16.63 6.97
N GLY A 280 4.96 -17.56 7.91
CA GLY A 280 5.75 -18.78 7.98
C GLY A 280 7.26 -18.51 7.92
N ASP A 281 7.91 -19.06 6.89
CA ASP A 281 9.34 -18.99 6.66
C ASP A 281 9.86 -17.59 6.31
N ASP A 282 8.99 -16.65 5.89
CA ASP A 282 9.38 -15.29 5.57
C ASP A 282 10.00 -14.56 6.77
N ILE A 283 9.57 -14.92 7.97
CA ILE A 283 10.01 -14.32 9.23
C ILE A 283 11.46 -14.72 9.55
N ALA A 284 11.88 -15.90 9.09
CA ALA A 284 13.24 -16.40 9.27
C ALA A 284 14.20 -15.90 8.16
N LYS A 285 13.70 -15.20 7.14
CA LYS A 285 14.54 -14.62 6.09
C LYS A 285 15.49 -13.58 6.69
N LYS A 286 16.68 -13.51 6.09
CA LYS A 286 17.66 -12.47 6.38
C LYS A 286 17.30 -11.19 5.65
N THR A 287 17.60 -10.05 6.25
CA THR A 287 17.31 -8.71 5.71
C THR A 287 17.94 -8.43 4.34
N ASN A 288 19.09 -9.03 4.06
CA ASN A 288 19.83 -8.85 2.82
C ASN A 288 19.23 -9.59 1.60
N VAL A 289 18.40 -10.61 1.82
CA VAL A 289 17.74 -11.38 0.74
C VAL A 289 16.32 -10.91 0.45
N LEU A 290 15.84 -9.88 1.16
CA LEU A 290 14.51 -9.31 0.96
C LEU A 290 14.44 -8.58 -0.39
N SER A 291 13.36 -8.81 -1.12
CA SER A 291 12.97 -8.02 -2.29
C SER A 291 12.72 -6.55 -1.92
N GLY A 292 12.74 -5.64 -2.90
CA GLY A 292 12.47 -4.21 -2.65
C GLY A 292 11.10 -3.97 -2.00
N GLY A 293 10.06 -4.68 -2.43
CA GLY A 293 8.73 -4.60 -1.82
C GLY A 293 8.67 -5.17 -0.40
N GLU A 294 9.42 -6.24 -0.10
CA GLU A 294 9.56 -6.74 1.27
C GLU A 294 10.27 -5.71 2.15
N LYS A 295 11.37 -5.11 1.71
CA LYS A 295 12.09 -4.07 2.45
C LYS A 295 11.18 -2.89 2.83
N VAL A 296 10.38 -2.38 1.89
CA VAL A 296 9.42 -1.30 2.15
C VAL A 296 8.37 -1.73 3.19
N ARG A 297 7.85 -2.96 3.09
CA ARG A 297 6.91 -3.50 4.09
C ARG A 297 7.54 -3.67 5.47
N SER A 298 8.80 -4.08 5.56
CA SER A 298 9.57 -4.15 6.81
C SER A 298 9.77 -2.76 7.42
N LEU A 299 10.07 -1.74 6.61
CA LEU A 299 10.16 -0.37 7.15
C LEU A 299 8.81 0.15 7.63
N ASN A 300 7.72 -0.18 6.96
CA ASN A 300 6.39 0.15 7.44
C ASN A 300 6.09 -0.52 8.79
N THR A 301 6.61 -1.73 9.07
CA THR A 301 6.54 -2.30 10.43
C THR A 301 7.36 -1.56 11.48
N LYS A 302 8.45 -0.89 11.09
CA LYS A 302 9.22 -0.04 12.00
C LYS A 302 8.44 1.25 12.34
N VAL A 303 7.86 1.89 11.32
CA VAL A 303 7.20 3.21 11.44
C VAL A 303 5.80 3.12 12.05
N SER A 304 5.00 2.12 11.69
CA SER A 304 3.56 2.11 12.01
C SER A 304 3.23 1.73 13.46
N PRO A 305 3.68 0.58 13.98
CA PRO A 305 3.17 0.07 15.26
C PRO A 305 4.16 0.18 16.42
N LEU A 306 5.47 0.24 16.12
CA LEU A 306 6.54 0.20 17.13
C LEU A 306 6.91 1.60 17.59
N GLN A 307 7.10 2.53 16.65
CA GLN A 307 7.46 3.90 16.99
C GLN A 307 6.28 4.78 17.39
N GLN A 308 5.05 4.37 17.02
CA GLN A 308 3.78 5.08 17.31
C GLN A 308 3.92 6.61 17.16
N PRO A 309 4.45 7.08 16.02
CA PRO A 309 4.82 8.47 15.86
C PRO A 309 3.57 9.35 15.86
N ALA A 310 3.76 10.55 16.38
CA ALA A 310 2.75 11.59 16.38
C ALA A 310 2.62 12.25 14.98
N LEU A 311 3.68 12.18 14.18
CA LEU A 311 3.73 12.66 12.80
C LEU A 311 4.50 11.67 11.91
N GLN A 312 3.93 11.36 10.75
CA GLN A 312 4.57 10.54 9.73
C GLN A 312 5.13 11.42 8.61
N LEU A 313 6.41 11.23 8.32
CA LEU A 313 7.09 11.83 7.19
C LEU A 313 7.35 10.74 6.16
N ASN A 314 6.49 10.64 5.16
CA ASN A 314 6.58 9.63 4.11
C ASN A 314 6.88 10.30 2.76
N LEU A 315 7.98 9.90 2.15
CA LEU A 315 8.40 10.33 0.82
C LEU A 315 7.77 9.50 -0.31
N ASN A 316 7.33 8.27 -0.01
CA ASN A 316 6.76 7.34 -0.98
C ASN A 316 5.24 7.37 -0.87
N GLY A 317 4.62 8.15 -1.76
CA GLY A 317 3.20 8.38 -1.82
C GLY A 317 2.37 7.09 -1.78
N VAL A 318 1.84 6.78 -0.60
CA VAL A 318 0.64 5.96 -0.45
C VAL A 318 -0.19 6.58 0.67
N THR A 319 -1.40 7.02 0.29
CA THR A 319 -2.52 7.54 1.12
C THR A 319 -2.40 8.92 1.78
N CYS A 320 -2.75 9.99 1.06
CA CYS A 320 -3.93 10.86 1.37
C CYS A 320 -4.02 12.10 0.46
N ARG A 321 -5.25 12.58 0.29
CA ARG A 321 -5.70 13.70 -0.57
C ARG A 321 -4.97 15.04 -0.32
N LEU A 322 -4.38 15.54 -1.41
CA LEU A 322 -4.22 16.91 -1.91
C LEU A 322 -4.47 18.10 -0.95
N PHE A 323 -3.38 18.81 -0.63
CA PHE A 323 -3.28 20.27 -0.72
C PHE A 323 -1.83 20.65 -1.09
N LYS A 324 -1.68 21.68 -1.92
CA LYS A 324 -0.45 22.04 -2.64
C LYS A 324 0.40 23.00 -1.81
N ALA A 325 1.58 22.57 -1.36
CA ALA A 325 2.68 23.48 -1.02
C ALA A 325 3.72 23.35 -2.14
N GLU A 326 3.79 24.36 -3.00
CA GLU A 326 4.83 24.42 -4.03
C GLU A 326 6.16 24.77 -3.36
N ILE A 327 7.08 23.82 -3.32
CA ILE A 327 8.51 24.14 -3.15
C ILE A 327 8.99 24.48 -4.57
N GLN A 328 9.16 25.78 -4.84
CA GLN A 328 9.79 26.28 -6.06
C GLN A 328 11.30 26.19 -5.97
#